data_AF-A0A0F9AE12-F1
#
_entry.id   AF-A0A0F9AE12-F1
#
_cell.length_a   1.000
_cell.length_b   1.000
_cell.length_c   1.000
_cell.angle_alpha   90.00
_cell.angle_beta   90.00
_cell.angle_gamma   90.00
#
_symmetry.space_group_name_H-M   'P 1'
#
loop_
_entity.id
_entity.type
_entity.pdbx_description
1 polymer ?
#
loop_
_entity_poly.entity_id
_entity_poly.type
_entity_poly.pdbx_seq_one_letter_code
_entity_poly.pdbx_strand_id
1 'polypeptide(L)' 'MTVRDQIQVLRSDVCQCGAAKKVKQAFCRECYFDLSEETRRELYNRVPRFGESYEAALEELT' A
#
# COMPACT_ATOMS: atom_id res chain seq x y z
N MET A 1 9.95 -6.26 3.50
CA MET A 1 8.87 -7.21 3.10
C MET A 1 9.28 -8.14 1.94
N THR A 2 8.90 -9.43 1.91
CA THR A 2 9.26 -10.36 0.80
C THR A 2 8.38 -10.17 -0.44
N VAL A 3 8.80 -10.70 -1.60
CA VAL A 3 7.98 -10.65 -2.86
C VAL A 3 6.65 -11.38 -2.70
N ARG A 4 6.61 -12.49 -1.92
CA ARG A 4 5.38 -13.23 -1.66
C ARG A 4 4.37 -12.36 -0.91
N ASP A 5 4.83 -11.66 0.12
CA ASP A 5 3.99 -10.79 0.95
C ASP A 5 3.45 -9.62 0.12
N GLN A 6 4.29 -9.02 -0.74
CA GLN A 6 3.88 -7.96 -1.67
C GLN A 6 2.74 -8.42 -2.59
N ILE A 7 2.87 -9.63 -3.17
CA ILE A 7 1.83 -10.22 -4.01
C ILE A 7 0.55 -10.46 -3.20
N GLN A 8 0.66 -10.89 -1.95
CA GLN A 8 -0.49 -11.11 -1.08
C GLN A 8 -1.22 -9.80 -0.76
N VAL A 9 -0.48 -8.73 -0.43
CA VAL A 9 -1.05 -7.39 -0.22
C VAL A 9 -1.82 -6.94 -1.46
N LEU A 10 -1.24 -7.10 -2.65
CA LEU A 10 -1.86 -6.69 -3.91
C LEU A 10 -3.01 -7.61 -4.36
N ARG A 11 -3.09 -8.85 -3.86
CA ARG A 11 -4.20 -9.77 -4.11
C ARG A 11 -5.35 -9.61 -3.12
N SER A 12 -5.09 -9.05 -1.94
CA SER A 12 -6.10 -8.76 -0.93
C SER A 12 -7.10 -7.70 -1.42
N ASP A 13 -8.36 -7.89 -1.06
CA ASP A 13 -9.45 -6.93 -1.15
C ASP A 13 -9.73 -6.23 0.20
N VAL A 14 -8.89 -6.47 1.21
CA VAL A 14 -8.98 -5.86 2.54
C VAL A 14 -7.76 -4.99 2.81
N CYS A 15 -8.00 -3.74 3.22
CA CYS A 15 -7.00 -2.75 3.63
C CYS A 15 -6.48 -3.01 5.04
N GLN A 16 -5.37 -2.38 5.42
CA GLN A 16 -4.82 -2.45 6.79
C GLN A 16 -5.84 -2.03 7.86
N CYS A 17 -6.67 -1.02 7.55
CA CYS A 17 -7.72 -0.52 8.45
C CYS A 17 -8.98 -1.41 8.52
N GLY A 18 -9.01 -2.55 7.81
CA GLY A 18 -10.16 -3.45 7.72
C GLY A 18 -11.21 -3.08 6.66
N ALA A 19 -11.11 -1.89 6.06
CA ALA A 19 -12.01 -1.49 4.96
C ALA A 19 -11.72 -2.25 3.66
N ALA A 20 -12.72 -2.35 2.79
CA ALA A 20 -12.54 -2.94 1.46
C ALA A 20 -11.64 -2.06 0.56
N LYS A 21 -10.79 -2.70 -0.25
CA LYS A 21 -9.98 -2.08 -1.30
C LYS A 21 -10.05 -2.91 -2.59
N LYS A 22 -9.68 -2.34 -3.73
CA LYS A 22 -9.62 -3.13 -4.97
C LYS A 22 -8.32 -3.93 -5.04
N VAL A 23 -8.39 -5.09 -5.66
CA VAL A 23 -7.19 -5.86 -6.04
C VAL A 23 -6.25 -4.96 -6.85
N LYS A 24 -4.95 -5.14 -6.64
CA LYS A 24 -3.82 -4.32 -7.13
C LYS A 24 -3.68 -2.94 -6.48
N GLN A 25 -4.53 -2.59 -5.50
CA GLN A 25 -4.31 -1.40 -4.67
C GLN A 25 -3.61 -1.79 -3.38
N ALA A 26 -2.72 -0.94 -2.88
CA ALA A 26 -2.10 -1.09 -1.56
C ALA A 26 -3.11 -0.85 -0.43
N PHE A 27 -3.90 0.22 -0.55
CA PHE A 27 -4.80 0.73 0.49
C PHE A 27 -6.21 0.97 -0.06
N CYS A 28 -7.19 1.11 0.85
CA CYS A 28 -8.51 1.64 0.51
C CYS A 28 -8.39 3.13 0.13
N ARG A 29 -9.49 3.71 -0.37
CA ARG A 29 -9.49 5.11 -0.80
C ARG A 29 -9.10 6.06 0.35
N GLU A 30 -9.67 5.87 1.54
CA GLU A 30 -9.44 6.76 2.69
C GLU A 30 -7.97 6.71 3.11
N CYS A 31 -7.46 5.54 3.49
CA CYS A 31 -6.05 5.37 3.85
C CYS A 31 -5.10 5.82 2.73
N TYR A 32 -5.44 5.65 1.44
CA TYR A 32 -4.60 6.17 0.36
C TYR A 32 -4.53 7.70 0.36
N PHE A 33 -5.62 8.40 0.67
CA PHE A 33 -5.64 9.87 0.71
C PHE A 33 -5.18 10.47 2.04
N ASP A 34 -5.13 9.68 3.11
CA ASP A 34 -4.50 10.08 4.38
C ASP A 34 -2.97 10.14 4.26
N LEU A 35 -2.39 9.39 3.31
CA LEU A 35 -0.96 9.45 3.00
C LEU A 35 -0.57 10.80 2.35
N SER A 36 0.62 11.26 2.71
CA SER A 36 1.28 12.40 2.10
C SER A 36 1.39 12.24 0.58
N GLU A 37 1.48 13.37 -0.13
CA GLU A 37 1.64 13.33 -1.58
C GLU A 37 2.93 12.62 -2.01
N GLU A 38 4.00 12.73 -1.21
CA GLU A 38 5.26 12.03 -1.43
C GLU A 38 5.07 10.52 -1.36
N THR A 39 4.52 9.99 -0.24
CA THR A 39 4.30 8.56 -0.05
C THR A 39 3.36 7.98 -1.12
N ARG A 40 2.30 8.71 -1.49
CA ARG A 40 1.39 8.32 -2.58
C ARG A 40 2.09 8.19 -3.93
N ARG A 41 3.03 9.09 -4.23
CA ARG A 41 3.82 9.04 -5.47
C ARG A 41 4.77 7.84 -5.43
N GLU A 42 5.43 7.59 -4.31
CA GLU A 42 6.40 6.50 -4.17
C GLU A 42 5.78 5.10 -4.30
N LEU A 43 4.59 4.88 -3.72
CA LEU A 43 3.85 3.60 -3.71
C LEU A 43 3.76 2.88 -5.06
N TYR A 44 3.67 3.64 -6.17
CA TYR A 44 3.53 3.10 -7.52
C TYR A 44 4.59 3.58 -8.50
N ASN A 45 5.57 4.38 -8.05
CA ASN A 45 6.51 5.01 -8.97
C ASN A 45 7.47 4.01 -9.63
N ARG A 46 7.82 2.89 -8.95
CA ARG A 46 8.74 1.87 -9.50
C ARG A 46 8.50 0.46 -8.94
N VAL A 47 8.07 -0.47 -9.79
CA VAL A 47 8.34 -1.91 -9.57
C VAL A 47 9.86 -2.08 -9.80
N PRO A 48 10.69 -2.41 -8.79
CA PRO A 48 10.47 -3.42 -7.74
C PRO A 48 10.43 -2.90 -6.28
N ARG A 49 10.28 -1.59 -6.05
CA ARG A 49 10.33 -1.00 -4.69
C ARG A 49 9.01 -0.95 -3.94
N PHE A 50 7.96 -1.56 -4.48
CA PHE A 50 6.63 -1.58 -3.85
C PHE A 50 6.69 -1.97 -2.36
N GLY A 51 7.52 -2.95 -2.02
CA GLY A 51 7.65 -3.38 -0.62
C GLY A 51 8.14 -2.28 0.33
N GLU A 52 9.18 -1.56 -0.05
CA GLU A 52 9.75 -0.46 0.75
C GLU A 52 8.73 0.68 0.88
N SER A 53 8.11 1.09 -0.23
CA SER A 53 7.11 2.16 -0.22
C SER A 53 5.82 1.79 0.52
N TYR A 54 5.47 0.50 0.55
CA TYR A 54 4.33 0.01 1.33
C TYR A 54 4.64 0.00 2.83
N GLU A 55 5.85 -0.39 3.23
CA GLU A 55 6.30 -0.33 4.62
C GLU A 55 6.32 1.11 5.14
N ALA A 56 6.88 2.06 4.37
CA ALA A 56 6.85 3.49 4.71
C ALA A 56 5.41 4.03 4.84
N ALA A 57 4.51 3.62 3.94
CA ALA A 57 3.10 4.01 4.03
C ALA A 57 2.38 3.43 5.25
N LEU A 58 2.77 2.25 5.74
CA LEU A 58 2.22 1.70 6.97
C LEU A 58 2.69 2.48 8.20
N GLU A 59 3.95 2.90 8.23
CA GLU A 59 4.52 3.73 9.30
C GLU A 59 3.80 5.09 9.39
N GLU A 60 3.39 5.67 8.26
CA GLU A 60 2.65 6.94 8.23
C GLU A 60 1.18 6.80 8.70
N LEU A 61 0.57 5.63 8.52
CA LEU A 61 -0.83 5.36 8.87
C LEU A 61 -1.02 4.82 10.31
N THR A 62 0.06 4.65 11.08
CA THR A 62 0.06 4.12 12.46
C THR A 62 0.37 5.23 13.46
#